data_AF-A0A553SL77-F1
#
_entry.id   AF-A0A553SL77-F1
#
_cell.length_a   1.000
_cell.length_b   1.000
_cell.length_c   1.000
_cell.angle_alpha   90.00
_cell.angle_beta   90.00
_cell.angle_gamma   90.00
#
_symmetry.space_group_name_H-M   'P 1'
#
loop_
_entity.id
_entity.type
_entity.pdbx_description
1 polymer ?
#
loop_
_entity_poly.entity_id
_entity_poly.type
_entity_poly.pdbx_seq_one_letter_code
_entity_poly.pdbx_strand_id
1 'polypeptide(L)'
;MGYIIENINILKKQALKKTSMLVEDNRIDMIKETFWKGIMKMDGSPYIMTPTPIVYDNHVKELLNPKQQRDYIQENLIKKGCTMFVTACNVKKERELLGELNKTKNMLLNCAVDYVICIKIPLKILTTSLIRTCKKAKIPAIIIEINNSDDLYKVPWGWIKEAIFPFNCPLIPEFLMIDEEERNRAQITFAAIMRDTNIPSLRKDLTECDIIPYEALIKMGIYPFKGNIYQSGEVTYNLYEKSRSIINIDEKELFHYHYNRILVTYHKGKCIRTGEKVFYLPGFGEQMEIKVPSFFSTGGV
;
A
#
# COMPACT_ATOMS: atom_id res chain seq x y z
N MET A 1 0.28 -27.07 11.96
CA MET A 1 0.16 -27.13 13.45
C MET A 1 -0.30 -25.76 13.93
N GLY A 2 -1.41 -25.70 14.65
CA GLY A 2 -2.01 -24.42 15.09
C GLY A 2 -1.47 -23.93 16.42
N TYR A 3 -1.44 -22.61 16.60
CA TYR A 3 -1.10 -21.97 17.87
C TYR A 3 -2.00 -20.76 18.15
N ILE A 4 -2.13 -20.39 19.42
CA ILE A 4 -2.91 -19.22 19.85
C ILE A 4 -1.97 -18.16 20.43
N ILE A 5 -2.15 -16.92 20.02
CA ILE A 5 -1.62 -15.73 20.70
C ILE A 5 -2.73 -15.16 21.57
N GLU A 6 -2.63 -15.30 22.88
CA GLU A 6 -3.62 -14.79 23.84
C GLU A 6 -3.31 -13.36 24.27
N ASN A 7 -4.34 -12.59 24.64
CA ASN A 7 -4.21 -11.27 25.27
C ASN A 7 -3.43 -10.21 24.47
N ILE A 8 -3.35 -10.35 23.15
CA ILE A 8 -2.62 -9.42 22.30
C ILE A 8 -3.31 -8.06 22.20
N ASN A 9 -2.52 -6.99 22.20
CA ASN A 9 -2.99 -5.63 22.00
C ASN A 9 -2.74 -5.25 20.54
N ILE A 10 -3.78 -5.17 19.72
CA ILE A 10 -3.67 -4.72 18.33
C ILE A 10 -3.88 -3.21 18.30
N LEU A 11 -2.88 -2.46 17.85
CA LEU A 11 -2.98 -1.02 17.60
C LEU A 11 -3.35 -0.81 16.13
N LYS A 12 -4.51 -0.18 15.89
CA LYS A 12 -4.99 0.15 14.55
C LYS A 12 -5.70 1.49 14.59
N LYS A 13 -5.31 2.45 13.74
CA LYS A 13 -5.91 3.80 13.70
C LYS A 13 -5.99 4.47 15.08
N GLN A 14 -4.89 4.41 15.84
CA GLN A 14 -4.78 4.95 17.21
C GLN A 14 -5.70 4.28 18.27
N ALA A 15 -6.43 3.23 17.91
CA ALA A 15 -7.23 2.44 18.84
C ALA A 15 -6.51 1.14 19.20
N LEU A 16 -6.32 0.92 20.50
CA LEU A 16 -5.78 -0.33 21.02
C LEU A 16 -6.94 -1.28 21.32
N LYS A 17 -6.98 -2.43 20.63
CA LYS A 17 -7.96 -3.49 20.88
C LYS A 17 -7.27 -4.72 21.47
N LYS A 18 -7.66 -5.12 22.67
CA LYS A 18 -7.23 -6.38 23.27
C LYS A 18 -8.02 -7.54 22.67
N THR A 19 -7.32 -8.58 22.20
CA THR A 19 -7.95 -9.77 21.62
C THR A 19 -7.02 -10.98 21.73
N SER A 20 -7.43 -12.11 21.19
CA SER A 20 -6.61 -13.30 21.00
C SER A 20 -6.73 -13.77 19.55
N MET A 21 -5.72 -14.45 19.04
CA MET A 21 -5.62 -14.86 17.64
C MET A 21 -5.21 -16.32 17.51
N LEU A 22 -5.99 -17.10 16.77
CA LEU A 22 -5.63 -18.46 16.35
C LEU A 22 -4.95 -18.40 14.99
N VAL A 23 -3.76 -18.95 14.92
CA VAL A 23 -3.00 -19.09 13.69
C VAL A 23 -2.94 -20.56 13.31
N GLU A 24 -3.39 -20.87 12.10
CA GLU A 24 -3.31 -22.20 11.49
C GLU A 24 -2.79 -22.03 10.05
N ASP A 25 -1.83 -22.87 9.65
CA ASP A 25 -1.26 -22.90 8.28
C ASP A 25 -0.83 -21.54 7.73
N ASN A 26 -0.11 -20.76 8.55
CA ASN A 26 0.37 -19.39 8.24
C ASN A 26 -0.75 -18.38 7.93
N ARG A 27 -1.97 -18.65 8.40
CA ARG A 27 -3.12 -17.76 8.28
C ARG A 27 -3.74 -17.49 9.64
N ILE A 28 -4.36 -16.32 9.75
CA ILE A 28 -5.15 -15.96 10.91
C ILE A 28 -6.51 -16.63 10.77
N ASP A 29 -6.72 -17.80 11.39
CA ASP A 29 -7.97 -18.54 11.26
C ASP A 29 -9.13 -17.83 11.98
N MET A 30 -8.87 -17.32 13.19
CA MET A 30 -9.90 -16.67 14.00
C MET A 30 -9.32 -15.61 14.93
N ILE A 31 -10.08 -14.52 15.13
CA ILE A 31 -9.78 -13.46 16.10
C ILE A 31 -10.96 -13.34 17.07
N LYS A 32 -10.73 -13.56 18.36
CA LYS A 32 -11.75 -13.45 19.42
C LYS A 32 -11.09 -13.22 20.77
N GLU A 33 -11.85 -12.84 21.79
CA GLU A 33 -11.28 -12.52 23.10
C GLU A 33 -10.62 -13.73 23.77
N THR A 34 -11.25 -14.90 23.74
CA THR A 34 -10.79 -16.10 24.47
C THR A 34 -10.90 -17.38 23.64
N PHE A 35 -9.95 -18.30 23.83
CA PHE A 35 -9.93 -19.62 23.19
C PHE A 35 -9.85 -20.74 24.23
N TRP A 36 -10.74 -21.73 24.12
CA TRP A 36 -10.78 -22.90 25.00
C TRP A 36 -10.05 -24.13 24.42
N LYS A 37 -9.47 -24.04 23.21
CA LYS A 37 -8.76 -25.16 22.57
C LYS A 37 -7.45 -25.50 23.33
N GLY A 38 -7.17 -26.79 23.53
CA GLY A 38 -5.94 -27.33 24.13
C GLY A 38 -4.75 -27.40 23.15
N ILE A 39 -4.55 -26.36 22.34
CA ILE A 39 -3.40 -26.21 21.43
C ILE A 39 -2.34 -25.31 22.07
N MET A 40 -1.14 -25.22 21.47
CA MET A 40 -0.07 -24.36 21.96
C MET A 40 -0.54 -22.91 22.12
N LYS A 41 -0.23 -22.30 23.27
CA LYS A 41 -0.60 -20.92 23.60
C LYS A 41 0.65 -20.10 23.90
N MET A 42 0.66 -18.86 23.45
CA MET A 42 1.65 -17.85 23.83
C MET A 42 0.94 -16.63 24.40
N ASP A 43 1.53 -16.00 25.41
CA ASP A 43 1.01 -14.76 25.97
C ASP A 43 1.53 -13.55 25.17
N GLY A 44 0.61 -12.85 24.51
CA GLY A 44 0.88 -11.61 23.77
C GLY A 44 0.67 -10.35 24.62
N SER A 45 0.30 -10.48 25.90
CA SER A 45 0.02 -9.34 26.78
C SER A 45 1.16 -8.30 26.90
N PRO A 46 2.46 -8.69 26.85
CA PRO A 46 3.57 -7.74 26.93
C PRO A 46 3.83 -6.95 25.65
N TYR A 47 3.10 -7.23 24.57
CA TYR A 47 3.39 -6.69 23.24
C TYR A 47 2.23 -5.87 22.66
N ILE A 48 2.59 -4.98 21.74
CA ILE A 48 1.69 -4.29 20.83
C ILE A 48 1.93 -4.81 19.42
N MET A 49 0.86 -5.22 18.76
CA MET A 49 0.87 -5.69 17.38
C MET A 49 0.29 -4.62 16.48
N THR A 50 1.00 -4.27 15.41
CA THR A 50 0.50 -3.34 14.38
C THR A 50 0.47 -4.04 13.03
N PRO A 51 -0.46 -3.65 12.13
CA PRO A 51 -0.28 -3.91 10.72
C PRO A 51 1.08 -3.38 10.23
N THR A 52 1.58 -3.97 9.15
CA THR A 52 2.78 -3.49 8.49
C THR A 52 2.43 -2.27 7.63
N PRO A 53 3.21 -1.18 7.70
CA PRO A 53 3.01 -0.03 6.83
C PRO A 53 3.19 -0.41 5.36
N ILE A 54 2.48 0.30 4.48
CA ILE A 54 2.61 0.20 3.04
C ILE A 54 3.12 1.54 2.52
N VAL A 55 4.23 1.50 1.79
CA VAL A 55 4.99 2.68 1.38
C VAL A 55 4.86 2.89 -0.13
N TYR A 56 4.77 4.13 -0.59
CA TYR A 56 4.95 4.45 -2.01
C TYR A 56 6.44 4.63 -2.30
N ASP A 57 7.02 3.75 -3.12
CA ASP A 57 8.47 3.72 -3.40
C ASP A 57 8.74 3.36 -4.88
N ASN A 58 9.35 4.30 -5.59
CA ASN A 58 9.84 4.18 -6.96
C ASN A 58 11.33 3.84 -7.04
N HIS A 59 12.11 4.06 -5.98
CA HIS A 59 13.55 3.79 -5.98
C HIS A 59 13.86 2.30 -6.13
N VAL A 60 13.07 1.40 -5.53
CA VAL A 60 13.32 -0.06 -5.62
C VAL A 60 13.43 -0.53 -7.07
N LYS A 61 12.56 -0.05 -7.96
CA LYS A 61 12.60 -0.40 -9.40
C LYS A 61 13.68 0.36 -10.17
N GLU A 62 14.28 1.42 -9.63
CA GLU A 62 15.33 2.19 -10.32
C GLU A 62 16.72 1.59 -10.09
N LEU A 63 16.88 0.81 -9.01
CA LEU A 63 18.12 0.13 -8.66
C LEU A 63 18.35 -1.12 -9.52
N LEU A 64 19.11 -0.95 -10.61
CA LEU A 64 19.45 -2.05 -11.54
C LEU A 64 20.43 -3.07 -10.96
N ASN A 65 21.26 -2.66 -10.00
CA ASN A 65 22.21 -3.57 -9.35
C ASN A 65 21.48 -4.38 -8.26
N PRO A 66 21.43 -5.73 -8.36
CA PRO A 66 20.71 -6.56 -7.40
C PRO A 66 21.18 -6.41 -5.96
N LYS A 67 22.48 -6.16 -5.74
CA LYS A 67 23.04 -5.92 -4.41
C LYS A 67 22.52 -4.61 -3.82
N GLN A 68 22.55 -3.53 -4.60
CA GLN A 68 22.04 -2.23 -4.16
C GLN A 68 20.53 -2.27 -3.90
N GLN A 69 19.77 -2.95 -4.78
CA GLN A 69 18.34 -3.13 -4.60
C GLN A 69 18.03 -3.90 -3.31
N ARG A 70 18.75 -5.01 -3.07
CA ARG A 70 18.63 -5.78 -1.83
C ARG A 70 18.94 -4.93 -0.60
N ASP A 71 20.10 -4.27 -0.60
CA ASP A 71 20.55 -3.48 0.54
C ASP A 71 19.55 -2.33 0.82
N TYR A 72 18.99 -1.71 -0.23
CA TYR A 72 17.93 -0.71 -0.10
C TYR A 72 16.64 -1.29 0.51
N ILE A 73 16.15 -2.43 0.02
CA ILE A 73 14.94 -3.08 0.57
C ILE A 73 15.16 -3.45 2.05
N GLN A 74 16.35 -3.94 2.42
CA GLN A 74 16.65 -4.27 3.81
C GLN A 74 16.60 -3.01 4.69
N GLU A 75 17.31 -1.96 4.32
CA GLU A 75 17.49 -0.77 5.16
C GLU A 75 16.27 0.16 5.18
N ASN A 76 15.61 0.35 4.03
CA ASN A 76 14.55 1.35 3.89
C ASN A 76 13.14 0.77 4.01
N LEU A 77 12.96 -0.55 3.80
CA LEU A 77 11.65 -1.20 3.91
C LEU A 77 11.59 -2.16 5.09
N ILE A 78 12.36 -3.26 5.08
CA ILE A 78 12.21 -4.33 6.09
C ILE A 78 12.63 -3.84 7.50
N LYS A 79 13.73 -3.10 7.61
CA LYS A 79 14.13 -2.44 8.86
C LYS A 79 13.14 -1.38 9.35
N LYS A 80 12.21 -0.92 8.50
CA LYS A 80 11.11 -0.06 8.93
C LYS A 80 9.82 -0.83 9.21
N GLY A 81 9.86 -2.16 9.18
CA GLY A 81 8.71 -3.04 9.36
C GLY A 81 7.75 -3.07 8.18
N CYS A 82 8.19 -2.56 7.01
CA CYS A 82 7.42 -2.58 5.77
C CYS A 82 7.59 -3.95 5.08
N THR A 83 6.46 -4.56 4.72
CA THR A 83 6.42 -5.85 4.01
C THR A 83 5.75 -5.73 2.64
N MET A 84 5.38 -4.51 2.25
CA MET A 84 4.75 -4.24 0.97
C MET A 84 4.95 -2.79 0.54
N PHE A 85 5.25 -2.55 -0.74
CA PHE A 85 5.28 -1.20 -1.30
C PHE A 85 4.44 -1.07 -2.57
N VAL A 86 4.11 0.16 -2.92
CA VAL A 86 3.49 0.52 -4.21
C VAL A 86 4.51 1.26 -5.03
N THR A 87 4.62 0.95 -6.31
CA THR A 87 5.52 1.62 -7.24
C THR A 87 4.76 1.99 -8.51
N ALA A 88 5.28 2.95 -9.29
CA ALA A 88 4.66 3.36 -10.55
C ALA A 88 5.60 3.16 -11.74
N CYS A 89 5.14 2.49 -12.79
CA CYS A 89 5.88 2.46 -14.06
C CYS A 89 5.54 3.71 -14.89
N ASN A 90 6.57 4.36 -15.43
CA ASN A 90 6.42 5.60 -16.19
C ASN A 90 6.04 5.28 -17.63
N VAL A 91 4.87 5.70 -18.08
CA VAL A 91 4.37 5.46 -19.43
C VAL A 91 4.22 6.79 -20.15
N LYS A 92 5.02 7.01 -21.21
CA LYS A 92 4.99 8.25 -22.01
C LYS A 92 4.12 8.14 -23.25
N LYS A 93 3.85 6.91 -23.72
CA LYS A 93 2.99 6.62 -24.86
C LYS A 93 2.12 5.40 -24.57
N GLU A 94 0.87 5.41 -25.02
CA GLU A 94 -0.07 4.32 -24.78
C GLU A 94 0.45 2.94 -25.21
N ARG A 95 1.12 2.87 -26.37
CA ARG A 95 1.71 1.62 -26.89
C ARG A 95 2.80 1.01 -26.00
N GLU A 96 3.42 1.81 -25.14
CA GLU A 96 4.52 1.38 -24.26
C GLU A 96 4.00 0.75 -22.96
N LEU A 97 2.71 0.92 -22.62
CA LEU A 97 2.14 0.54 -21.33
C LEU A 97 2.45 -0.92 -20.95
N LEU A 98 2.14 -1.87 -21.84
CA LEU A 98 2.35 -3.30 -21.55
C LEU A 98 3.84 -3.65 -21.47
N GLY A 99 4.67 -2.98 -22.26
CA GLY A 99 6.12 -3.16 -22.25
C GLY A 99 6.74 -2.69 -20.93
N GLU A 100 6.42 -1.47 -20.51
CA GLU A 100 6.92 -0.90 -19.25
C GLU A 100 6.38 -1.63 -18.01
N LEU A 101 5.13 -2.08 -18.05
CA LEU A 101 4.56 -2.93 -17.01
C LEU A 101 5.35 -4.25 -16.88
N ASN A 102 5.58 -4.97 -17.98
CA ASN A 102 6.32 -6.23 -17.95
C ASN A 102 7.78 -6.04 -17.55
N LYS A 103 8.41 -4.95 -18.01
CA LYS A 103 9.76 -4.57 -17.59
C LYS A 103 9.82 -4.37 -16.07
N THR A 104 8.87 -3.62 -15.51
CA THR A 104 8.81 -3.37 -14.06
C THR A 104 8.58 -4.66 -13.27
N LYS A 105 7.70 -5.56 -13.75
CA LYS A 105 7.53 -6.89 -13.15
C LYS A 105 8.83 -7.68 -13.14
N ASN A 106 9.56 -7.72 -14.25
CA ASN A 106 10.82 -8.43 -14.36
C ASN A 106 11.88 -7.90 -13.38
N MET A 107 11.92 -6.58 -13.17
CA MET A 107 12.84 -5.93 -12.23
C MET A 107 12.52 -6.26 -10.76
N LEU A 108 11.30 -6.70 -10.47
CA LEU A 108 10.81 -7.01 -9.13
C LEU A 108 10.61 -8.51 -8.88
N LEU A 109 11.01 -9.38 -9.81
CA LEU A 109 10.85 -10.85 -9.68
C LEU A 109 11.49 -11.42 -8.42
N ASN A 110 12.63 -10.86 -8.00
CA ASN A 110 13.38 -11.33 -6.84
C ASN A 110 13.13 -10.50 -5.58
N CYS A 111 12.07 -9.68 -5.55
CA CYS A 111 11.78 -8.84 -4.39
C CYS A 111 11.48 -9.68 -3.15
N ALA A 112 11.97 -9.25 -1.98
CA ALA A 112 11.75 -9.95 -0.71
C ALA A 112 10.46 -9.55 0.02
N VAL A 113 9.78 -8.51 -0.48
CA VAL A 113 8.54 -7.96 0.06
C VAL A 113 7.51 -7.83 -1.05
N ASP A 114 6.24 -7.85 -0.69
CA ASP A 114 5.16 -7.75 -1.68
C ASP A 114 5.17 -6.39 -2.37
N TYR A 115 4.57 -6.32 -3.57
CA TYR A 115 4.49 -5.07 -4.29
C TYR A 115 3.23 -4.92 -5.13
N VAL A 116 2.89 -3.67 -5.42
CA VAL A 116 1.85 -3.28 -6.37
C VAL A 116 2.43 -2.33 -7.39
N ILE A 117 2.11 -2.55 -8.66
CA ILE A 117 2.55 -1.69 -9.76
C ILE A 117 1.36 -0.88 -10.27
N CYS A 118 1.43 0.43 -10.07
CA CYS A 118 0.59 1.44 -10.69
C CYS A 118 1.23 1.94 -11.99
N ILE A 119 0.52 2.76 -12.75
CA ILE A 119 1.12 3.51 -13.86
C ILE A 119 1.21 4.98 -13.52
N LYS A 120 2.22 5.66 -14.06
CA LYS A 120 2.39 7.10 -14.02
C LYS A 120 2.42 7.65 -15.44
N ILE A 121 1.56 8.62 -15.74
CA ILE A 121 1.32 9.12 -17.09
C ILE A 121 1.23 10.65 -17.12
N PRO A 122 1.71 11.30 -18.19
CA PRO A 122 1.34 12.67 -18.50
C PRO A 122 -0.17 12.81 -18.77
N LEU A 123 -0.82 13.87 -18.26
CA LEU A 123 -2.25 14.13 -18.50
C LEU A 123 -2.64 14.06 -19.99
N LYS A 124 -1.76 14.54 -20.88
CA LYS A 124 -1.98 14.56 -22.34
C LYS A 124 -2.20 13.19 -23.00
N ILE A 125 -1.77 12.10 -22.37
CA ILE A 125 -1.98 10.74 -22.92
C ILE A 125 -3.16 10.02 -22.26
N LEU A 126 -3.88 10.67 -21.34
CA LEU A 126 -5.07 10.13 -20.72
C LEU A 126 -6.19 10.03 -21.76
N THR A 127 -6.38 8.84 -22.31
CA THR A 127 -7.43 8.52 -23.29
C THR A 127 -8.32 7.39 -22.80
N THR A 128 -9.51 7.27 -23.37
CA THR A 128 -10.40 6.13 -23.08
C THR A 128 -9.79 4.78 -23.48
N SER A 129 -8.96 4.77 -24.53
CA SER A 129 -8.24 3.57 -24.98
C SER A 129 -7.16 3.14 -23.97
N LEU A 130 -6.39 4.09 -23.44
CA LEU A 130 -5.42 3.85 -22.38
C LEU A 130 -6.12 3.28 -21.14
N ILE A 131 -7.20 3.90 -20.68
CA ILE A 131 -7.98 3.43 -19.52
C ILE A 131 -8.49 2.00 -19.73
N ARG A 132 -9.03 1.67 -20.91
CA ARG A 132 -9.49 0.31 -21.22
C ARG A 132 -8.34 -0.70 -21.17
N THR A 133 -7.15 -0.30 -21.61
CA THR A 133 -5.94 -1.13 -21.53
C THR A 133 -5.51 -1.33 -20.07
N CYS A 134 -5.52 -0.27 -19.25
CA CYS A 134 -5.25 -0.33 -17.81
C CYS A 134 -6.20 -1.30 -17.10
N LYS A 135 -7.49 -1.21 -17.42
CA LYS A 135 -8.53 -2.10 -16.89
C LYS A 135 -8.29 -3.56 -17.26
N LYS A 136 -7.94 -3.85 -18.52
CA LYS A 136 -7.59 -5.23 -18.94
C LYS A 136 -6.36 -5.76 -18.21
N ALA A 137 -5.38 -4.90 -17.98
CA ALA A 137 -4.17 -5.21 -17.21
C ALA A 137 -4.36 -5.14 -15.69
N LYS A 138 -5.57 -4.83 -15.21
CA LYS A 138 -5.95 -4.66 -13.79
C LYS A 138 -5.02 -3.73 -13.02
N ILE A 139 -4.68 -2.60 -13.63
CA ILE A 139 -3.84 -1.58 -13.01
C ILE A 139 -4.59 -0.88 -11.87
N PRO A 140 -4.10 -0.94 -10.63
CA PRO A 140 -4.87 -0.55 -9.46
C PRO A 140 -5.01 0.95 -9.24
N ALA A 141 -4.10 1.76 -9.80
CA ALA A 141 -4.22 3.21 -9.80
C ALA A 141 -3.45 3.81 -10.98
N ILE A 142 -3.88 5.00 -11.39
CA ILE A 142 -3.23 5.79 -12.43
C ILE A 142 -2.81 7.11 -11.83
N ILE A 143 -1.49 7.31 -11.73
CA ILE A 143 -0.88 8.57 -11.31
C ILE A 143 -0.79 9.46 -12.55
N ILE A 144 -1.32 10.67 -12.46
CA ILE A 144 -1.41 11.61 -13.56
C ILE A 144 -0.54 12.82 -13.25
N GLU A 145 0.49 13.01 -14.05
CA GLU A 145 1.33 14.21 -14.04
C GLU A 145 0.54 15.36 -14.67
N ILE A 146 0.22 16.34 -13.82
CA ILE A 146 -0.41 17.60 -14.21
C ILE A 146 0.72 18.62 -14.27
N ASN A 147 0.77 19.42 -15.35
CA ASN A 147 1.76 20.50 -15.52
C ASN A 147 1.15 21.90 -15.50
N ASN A 148 -0.15 22.02 -15.81
CA ASN A 148 -0.92 23.27 -15.80
C ASN A 148 -2.38 22.92 -15.46
N SER A 149 -3.05 23.77 -14.68
CA SER A 149 -4.49 23.66 -14.39
C SER A 149 -5.37 23.69 -15.63
N ASP A 150 -5.00 24.44 -16.66
CA ASP A 150 -5.83 24.65 -17.86
C ASP A 150 -5.98 23.37 -18.69
N ASP A 151 -5.00 22.48 -18.64
CA ASP A 151 -5.05 21.21 -19.35
C ASP A 151 -6.12 20.27 -18.78
N LEU A 152 -6.52 20.45 -17.52
CA LEU A 152 -7.60 19.69 -16.91
C LEU A 152 -8.93 19.92 -17.62
N TYR A 153 -9.19 21.13 -18.13
CA TYR A 153 -10.43 21.42 -18.86
C TYR A 153 -10.47 20.84 -20.28
N LYS A 154 -9.31 20.46 -20.83
CA LYS A 154 -9.22 19.90 -22.19
C LYS A 154 -9.56 18.41 -22.22
N VAL A 155 -9.56 17.74 -21.07
CA VAL A 155 -9.83 16.31 -20.98
C VAL A 155 -11.33 16.05 -21.02
N PRO A 156 -11.84 15.14 -21.88
CA PRO A 156 -13.24 14.76 -21.92
C PRO A 156 -13.58 13.81 -20.76
N TRP A 157 -13.66 14.32 -19.53
CA TRP A 157 -13.82 13.52 -18.31
C TRP A 157 -15.05 12.62 -18.30
N GLY A 158 -16.15 13.02 -18.95
CA GLY A 158 -17.33 12.17 -19.11
C GLY A 158 -17.02 10.84 -19.81
N TRP A 159 -16.20 10.88 -20.87
CA TRP A 159 -15.78 9.67 -21.58
C TRP A 159 -14.77 8.85 -20.78
N ILE A 160 -13.91 9.52 -20.00
CA ILE A 160 -12.98 8.85 -19.08
C ILE A 160 -13.77 8.07 -18.01
N LYS A 161 -14.80 8.67 -17.42
CA LYS A 161 -15.69 8.00 -16.45
C LYS A 161 -16.29 6.73 -17.03
N GLU A 162 -16.84 6.79 -18.24
CA GLU A 162 -17.42 5.61 -18.91
C GLU A 162 -16.38 4.52 -19.16
N ALA A 163 -15.14 4.89 -19.52
CA ALA A 163 -14.07 3.93 -19.75
C ALA A 163 -13.56 3.24 -18.47
N ILE A 164 -13.58 3.96 -17.33
CA ILE A 164 -13.14 3.46 -16.02
C ILE A 164 -14.10 2.38 -15.47
N PHE A 165 -15.40 2.52 -15.73
CA PHE A 165 -16.41 1.57 -15.26
C PHE A 165 -16.28 0.17 -15.92
N PRO A 166 -16.49 -0.95 -15.18
CA PRO A 166 -16.80 -1.06 -13.76
C PRO A 166 -15.57 -1.29 -12.87
N PHE A 167 -14.35 -1.22 -13.42
CA PHE A 167 -13.13 -1.51 -12.64
C PHE A 167 -12.79 -0.39 -11.66
N ASN A 168 -13.20 0.85 -11.95
CA ASN A 168 -13.14 1.96 -10.99
C ASN A 168 -11.72 2.23 -10.45
N CYS A 169 -10.70 2.12 -11.31
CA CYS A 169 -9.33 2.44 -10.94
C CYS A 169 -9.21 3.95 -10.57
N PRO A 170 -8.72 4.29 -9.37
CA PRO A 170 -8.57 5.67 -8.97
C PRO A 170 -7.52 6.43 -9.76
N LEU A 171 -7.82 7.71 -10.01
CA LEU A 171 -6.88 8.68 -10.55
C LEU A 171 -6.18 9.43 -9.40
N ILE A 172 -4.85 9.46 -9.42
CA ILE A 172 -4.03 10.10 -8.39
C ILE A 172 -3.31 11.27 -9.06
N PRO A 173 -3.54 12.52 -8.64
CA PRO A 173 -2.85 13.65 -9.23
C PRO A 173 -1.41 13.72 -8.72
N GLU A 174 -0.49 14.10 -9.59
CA GLU A 174 0.87 14.52 -9.24
C GLU A 174 1.09 15.90 -9.86
N PHE A 175 1.18 16.91 -9.00
CA PHE A 175 1.29 18.30 -9.44
C PHE A 175 2.76 18.69 -9.57
N LEU A 176 3.21 18.92 -10.80
CA LEU A 176 4.60 19.29 -11.12
C LEU A 176 4.85 20.81 -11.13
N MET A 177 3.85 21.64 -10.78
CA MET A 177 4.01 23.10 -10.71
C MET A 177 4.94 23.47 -9.55
N ILE A 178 5.85 24.41 -9.81
CA ILE A 178 6.69 25.04 -8.77
C ILE A 178 5.90 26.11 -8.02
N ASP A 179 5.01 26.83 -8.72
CA ASP A 179 4.18 27.87 -8.12
C ASP A 179 3.08 27.29 -7.23
N GLU A 180 3.05 27.72 -5.97
CA GLU A 180 2.14 27.23 -4.95
C GLU A 180 0.67 27.64 -5.22
N GLU A 181 0.44 28.84 -5.76
CA GLU A 181 -0.90 29.32 -6.09
C GLU A 181 -1.49 28.53 -7.26
N GLU A 182 -0.71 28.33 -8.32
CA GLU A 182 -1.09 27.51 -9.46
C GLU A 182 -1.33 26.05 -9.04
N ARG A 183 -0.46 25.50 -8.19
CA ARG A 183 -0.63 24.14 -7.64
C ARG A 183 -1.93 23.99 -6.86
N ASN A 184 -2.23 24.94 -5.97
CA ASN A 184 -3.46 24.93 -5.19
C ASN A 184 -4.70 25.06 -6.09
N ARG A 185 -4.63 25.93 -7.10
CA ARG A 185 -5.70 26.06 -8.12
C ARG A 185 -5.92 24.75 -8.86
N ALA A 186 -4.86 24.11 -9.35
CA ALA A 186 -4.94 22.83 -10.04
C ALA A 186 -5.55 21.73 -9.13
N GLN A 187 -5.19 21.73 -7.84
CA GLN A 187 -5.74 20.80 -6.86
C GLN A 187 -7.25 20.99 -6.64
N ILE A 188 -7.70 22.23 -6.46
CA ILE A 188 -9.12 22.55 -6.30
C ILE A 188 -9.89 22.17 -7.57
N THR A 189 -9.37 22.54 -8.74
CA THR A 189 -9.98 22.22 -10.04
C THR A 189 -10.08 20.71 -10.25
N PHE A 190 -9.01 19.96 -10.01
CA PHE A 190 -9.01 18.51 -10.11
C PHE A 190 -10.05 17.89 -9.17
N ALA A 191 -10.07 18.31 -7.90
CA ALA A 191 -11.04 17.81 -6.93
C ALA A 191 -12.49 18.10 -7.32
N ALA A 192 -12.78 19.29 -7.85
CA ALA A 192 -14.10 19.66 -8.34
C ALA A 192 -14.53 18.77 -9.52
N ILE A 193 -13.66 18.62 -10.53
CA ILE A 193 -13.92 17.77 -11.70
C ILE A 193 -14.19 16.32 -11.28
N MET A 194 -13.34 15.75 -10.42
CA MET A 194 -13.49 14.37 -9.96
C MET A 194 -14.80 14.15 -9.20
N ARG A 195 -15.20 15.12 -8.39
CA ARG A 195 -16.47 15.10 -7.65
C ARG A 195 -17.66 15.18 -8.60
N ASP A 196 -17.65 16.15 -9.53
CA ASP A 196 -18.77 16.41 -10.43
C ASP A 196 -18.96 15.24 -11.42
N THR A 197 -17.87 14.58 -11.82
CA THR A 197 -17.91 13.40 -12.68
C THR A 197 -18.08 12.09 -11.91
N ASN A 198 -17.93 12.10 -10.58
CA ASN A 198 -17.92 10.90 -9.73
C ASN A 198 -16.87 9.86 -10.18
N ILE A 199 -15.68 10.32 -10.56
CA ILE A 199 -14.53 9.46 -10.86
C ILE A 199 -13.77 9.19 -9.56
N PRO A 200 -13.47 7.92 -9.22
CA PRO A 200 -12.63 7.61 -8.06
C PRO A 200 -11.27 8.29 -8.18
N SER A 201 -10.85 9.02 -7.16
CA SER A 201 -9.58 9.76 -7.21
C SER A 201 -9.03 10.06 -5.82
N LEU A 202 -7.75 10.44 -5.75
CA LEU A 202 -7.15 11.08 -4.57
C LEU A 202 -7.12 12.58 -4.74
N ARG A 203 -7.32 13.32 -3.63
CA ARG A 203 -7.25 14.78 -3.63
C ARG A 203 -5.81 15.30 -3.59
N LYS A 204 -4.88 14.47 -3.12
CA LYS A 204 -3.47 14.79 -2.93
C LYS A 204 -2.61 13.75 -3.65
N ASP A 205 -1.40 14.18 -3.96
CA ASP A 205 -0.33 13.34 -4.44
C ASP A 205 0.09 12.31 -3.39
N LEU A 206 0.76 11.26 -3.86
CA LEU A 206 1.45 10.32 -2.99
C LEU A 206 2.87 10.84 -2.79
N THR A 207 3.28 10.98 -1.53
CA THR A 207 4.65 11.35 -1.18
C THR A 207 5.56 10.14 -1.35
N GLU A 208 6.60 10.30 -2.16
CA GLU A 208 7.64 9.30 -2.38
C GLU A 208 8.34 8.94 -1.05
N CYS A 209 8.63 7.65 -0.86
CA CYS A 209 9.25 7.10 0.35
C CYS A 209 8.44 7.30 1.65
N ASP A 210 7.12 7.55 1.55
CA ASP A 210 6.23 7.73 2.70
C ASP A 210 5.09 6.69 2.72
N ILE A 211 4.47 6.54 3.89
CA ILE A 211 3.32 5.67 4.10
C ILE A 211 2.14 6.19 3.28
N ILE A 212 1.51 5.26 2.56
CA ILE A 212 0.31 5.53 1.81
C ILE A 212 -0.88 5.73 2.77
N PRO A 213 -1.61 6.86 2.67
CA PRO A 213 -2.77 7.11 3.51
C PRO A 213 -3.83 6.02 3.37
N TYR A 214 -4.54 5.73 4.46
CA TYR A 214 -5.59 4.71 4.51
C TYR A 214 -6.67 4.86 3.43
N GLU A 215 -7.11 6.11 3.15
CA GLU A 215 -8.07 6.41 2.09
C GLU A 215 -7.57 5.95 0.71
N ALA A 216 -6.27 6.13 0.46
CA ALA A 216 -5.62 5.72 -0.77
C ALA A 216 -5.53 4.19 -0.88
N LEU A 217 -5.18 3.50 0.21
CA LEU A 217 -5.16 2.04 0.24
C LEU A 217 -6.53 1.42 -0.06
N ILE A 218 -7.62 2.01 0.42
CA ILE A 218 -9.00 1.57 0.09
C ILE A 218 -9.28 1.75 -1.40
N LYS A 219 -9.05 2.96 -1.93
CA LYS A 219 -9.37 3.30 -3.32
C LYS A 219 -8.60 2.43 -4.30
N MET A 220 -7.34 2.13 -4.00
CA MET A 220 -6.49 1.23 -4.79
C MET A 220 -6.86 -0.26 -4.65
N GLY A 221 -7.76 -0.62 -3.73
CA GLY A 221 -8.16 -2.01 -3.47
C GLY A 221 -7.10 -2.84 -2.73
N ILE A 222 -6.09 -2.19 -2.15
CA ILE A 222 -5.04 -2.85 -1.35
C ILE A 222 -5.59 -3.23 0.03
N TYR A 223 -6.29 -2.30 0.67
CA TYR A 223 -7.02 -2.56 1.91
C TYR A 223 -8.39 -3.20 1.58
N PRO A 224 -8.88 -4.21 2.35
CA PRO A 224 -8.35 -4.72 3.61
C PRO A 224 -7.35 -5.87 3.50
N PHE A 225 -7.01 -6.32 2.29
CA PHE A 225 -6.22 -7.53 2.08
C PHE A 225 -4.76 -7.38 2.55
N LYS A 226 -4.19 -6.19 2.43
CA LYS A 226 -2.87 -5.82 2.96
C LYS A 226 -2.99 -4.56 3.83
N GLY A 227 -2.02 -4.36 4.72
CA GLY A 227 -2.05 -3.23 5.68
C GLY A 227 -3.12 -3.40 6.76
N ASN A 228 -3.48 -4.64 7.09
CA ASN A 228 -4.49 -4.95 8.08
C ASN A 228 -4.21 -6.30 8.76
N ILE A 229 -4.68 -6.45 10.00
CA ILE A 229 -4.72 -7.72 10.73
C ILE A 229 -6.19 -8.10 10.86
N TYR A 230 -6.59 -9.18 10.21
CA TYR A 230 -7.99 -9.59 10.13
C TYR A 230 -8.12 -11.11 10.00
N GLN A 231 -9.32 -11.60 10.32
CA GLN A 231 -9.64 -13.02 10.19
C GLN A 231 -9.54 -13.48 8.73
N SER A 232 -9.03 -14.68 8.53
CA SER A 232 -8.68 -15.28 7.24
C SER A 232 -7.56 -14.55 6.49
N GLY A 233 -6.93 -13.55 7.10
CA GLY A 233 -5.78 -12.83 6.56
C GLY A 233 -4.47 -13.59 6.73
N GLU A 234 -3.41 -13.03 6.15
CA GLU A 234 -2.04 -13.52 6.33
C GLU A 234 -1.49 -13.15 7.70
N VAL A 235 -0.55 -13.95 8.20
CA VAL A 235 0.24 -13.65 9.40
C VAL A 235 1.33 -12.64 9.05
N THR A 236 0.94 -11.36 8.94
CA THR A 236 1.83 -10.24 8.59
C THR A 236 1.60 -9.09 9.56
N TYR A 237 2.59 -8.78 10.41
CA TYR A 237 2.50 -7.76 11.45
C TYR A 237 3.88 -7.35 11.97
N ASN A 238 3.94 -6.19 12.63
CA ASN A 238 5.06 -5.78 13.48
C ASN A 238 4.71 -5.99 14.96
N LEU A 239 5.70 -6.39 15.76
CA LEU A 239 5.60 -6.46 17.21
C LEU A 239 6.50 -5.42 17.86
N TYR A 240 5.94 -4.75 18.85
CA TYR A 240 6.61 -3.78 19.71
C TYR A 240 6.44 -4.20 21.16
N GLU A 241 7.39 -3.82 22.01
CA GLU A 241 7.18 -3.90 23.46
C GLU A 241 6.05 -2.97 23.89
N LYS A 242 5.17 -3.44 24.78
CA LYS A 242 4.08 -2.60 25.29
C LYS A 242 4.63 -1.55 26.24
N SER A 243 4.73 -0.32 25.77
CA SER A 243 5.12 0.85 26.56
C SER A 243 4.09 1.97 26.43
N ARG A 244 4.02 2.85 27.44
CA ARG A 244 3.20 4.07 27.38
C ARG A 244 3.58 4.98 26.21
N SER A 245 4.84 4.93 25.78
CA SER A 245 5.29 5.72 24.65
C SER A 245 4.68 5.26 23.34
N ILE A 246 4.45 3.95 23.12
CA ILE A 246 3.96 3.43 21.83
C ILE A 246 2.44 3.54 21.68
N ILE A 247 1.68 3.51 22.78
CA ILE A 247 0.20 3.49 22.75
C ILE A 247 -0.39 4.77 22.14
N ASN A 248 0.30 5.91 22.29
CA ASN A 248 -0.19 7.22 21.85
C ASN A 248 0.45 7.71 20.53
N ILE A 249 1.30 6.90 19.91
CA ILE A 249 2.02 7.25 18.68
C ILE A 249 1.21 6.75 17.49
N ASP A 250 1.09 7.57 16.46
CA ASP A 250 0.41 7.16 15.24
C ASP A 250 1.27 6.22 14.36
N GLU A 251 0.64 5.54 13.40
CA GLU A 251 1.34 4.58 12.54
C GLU A 251 2.46 5.24 11.70
N LYS A 252 2.33 6.54 11.40
CA LYS A 252 3.29 7.29 10.59
C LYS A 252 4.54 7.63 11.39
N GLU A 253 4.37 8.09 12.62
CA GLU A 253 5.45 8.33 13.58
C GLU A 253 6.16 7.03 13.96
N LEU A 254 5.43 5.92 14.11
CA LEU A 254 6.04 4.60 14.34
C LEU A 254 7.02 4.22 13.23
N PHE A 255 6.65 4.47 11.97
CA PHE A 255 7.49 4.16 10.82
C PHE A 255 8.69 5.11 10.68
N HIS A 256 8.50 6.42 10.82
CA HIS A 256 9.57 7.40 10.58
C HIS A 256 10.57 7.49 11.74
N TYR A 257 10.10 7.46 12.98
CA TYR A 257 10.91 7.82 14.14
C TYR A 257 11.12 6.69 15.15
N HIS A 258 10.32 5.63 15.09
CA HIS A 258 10.34 4.57 16.10
C HIS A 258 10.48 3.16 15.51
N TYR A 259 10.94 3.04 14.27
CA TYR A 259 11.15 1.73 13.64
C TYR A 259 12.19 0.88 14.36
N ASN A 260 13.14 1.49 15.07
CA ASN A 260 14.13 0.82 15.91
C ASN A 260 13.51 0.13 17.15
N ARG A 261 12.26 0.46 17.50
CA ARG A 261 11.51 -0.19 18.58
C ARG A 261 10.80 -1.46 18.15
N ILE A 262 10.82 -1.78 16.85
CA ILE A 262 10.26 -3.04 16.34
C ILE A 262 11.12 -4.18 16.86
N LEU A 263 10.50 -5.06 17.64
CA LEU A 263 11.13 -6.28 18.12
C LEU A 263 11.19 -7.32 17.01
N VAL A 264 10.08 -7.51 16.30
CA VAL A 264 9.95 -8.54 15.27
C VAL A 264 9.02 -8.05 14.14
N THR A 265 9.38 -8.36 12.90
CA THR A 265 8.48 -8.25 11.74
C THR A 265 8.18 -9.64 11.20
N TYR A 266 6.90 -9.99 11.13
CA TYR A 266 6.40 -11.18 10.46
C TYR A 266 5.83 -10.81 9.09
N HIS A 267 6.16 -11.62 8.08
CA HIS A 267 5.62 -11.53 6.74
C HIS A 267 5.23 -12.93 6.27
N LYS A 268 3.93 -13.13 6.00
CA LYS A 268 3.37 -14.42 5.53
C LYS A 268 3.77 -15.61 6.44
N GLY A 269 3.73 -15.39 7.75
CA GLY A 269 4.08 -16.40 8.76
C GLY A 269 5.58 -16.59 8.99
N LYS A 270 6.45 -15.91 8.23
CA LYS A 270 7.90 -15.96 8.45
C LYS A 270 8.39 -14.72 9.18
N CYS A 271 9.27 -14.92 10.16
CA CYS A 271 10.00 -13.83 10.77
C CYS A 271 11.08 -13.33 9.80
N ILE A 272 10.95 -12.09 9.33
CA ILE A 272 11.90 -11.46 8.40
C ILE A 272 12.81 -10.43 9.06
N ARG A 273 12.53 -10.10 10.34
CA ARG A 273 13.35 -9.19 11.14
C ARG A 273 13.23 -9.51 12.62
N THR A 274 14.36 -9.48 13.33
CA THR A 274 14.43 -9.53 14.80
C THR A 274 15.39 -8.44 15.30
N GLY A 275 14.88 -7.41 15.96
CA GLY A 275 15.65 -6.21 16.32
C GLY A 275 16.32 -5.61 15.08
N GLU A 276 17.64 -5.48 15.12
CA GLU A 276 18.43 -4.95 13.99
C GLU A 276 18.72 -5.96 12.87
N LYS A 277 18.52 -7.26 13.15
CA LYS A 277 18.85 -8.31 12.19
C LYS A 277 17.71 -8.51 11.20
N VAL A 278 18.01 -8.35 9.91
CA VAL A 278 17.09 -8.62 8.80
C VAL A 278 17.42 -9.96 8.14
N PHE A 279 16.41 -10.80 7.97
CA PHE A 279 16.47 -12.04 7.20
C PHE A 279 15.89 -11.77 5.81
N TYR A 280 16.77 -11.41 4.87
CA TYR A 280 16.34 -11.17 3.49
C TYR A 280 16.04 -12.50 2.79
N LEU A 281 14.82 -12.61 2.26
CA LEU A 281 14.34 -13.79 1.55
C LEU A 281 14.10 -13.42 0.08
N PRO A 282 15.07 -13.62 -0.83
CA PRO A 282 14.91 -13.26 -2.24
C PRO A 282 13.71 -13.97 -2.88
N GLY A 283 12.91 -13.25 -3.65
CA GLY A 283 11.73 -13.78 -4.35
C GLY A 283 10.59 -14.22 -3.43
N PHE A 284 10.63 -13.86 -2.14
CA PHE A 284 9.56 -14.19 -1.19
C PHE A 284 8.35 -13.26 -1.33
N GLY A 285 8.58 -12.04 -1.80
CA GLY A 285 7.54 -11.08 -2.10
C GLY A 285 6.83 -11.43 -3.41
N GLU A 286 5.55 -11.09 -3.50
CA GLU A 286 4.76 -11.30 -4.70
C GLU A 286 4.07 -10.02 -5.17
N GLN A 287 3.77 -9.96 -6.47
CA GLN A 287 2.90 -8.92 -6.98
C GLN A 287 1.47 -9.17 -6.49
N MET A 288 0.89 -8.21 -5.77
CA MET A 288 -0.52 -8.26 -5.44
C MET A 288 -1.36 -7.83 -6.65
N GLU A 289 -2.11 -8.77 -7.21
CA GLU A 289 -3.08 -8.49 -8.27
C GLU A 289 -4.40 -7.97 -7.66
N ILE A 290 -4.80 -6.75 -8.02
CA ILE A 290 -6.06 -6.16 -7.54
C ILE A 290 -7.21 -6.65 -8.42
N LYS A 291 -8.13 -7.41 -7.82
CA LYS A 291 -9.31 -7.94 -8.52
C LYS A 291 -10.39 -6.88 -8.72
N VAL A 292 -10.64 -6.04 -7.71
CA VAL A 292 -11.62 -4.95 -7.75
C VAL A 292 -11.13 -3.77 -6.88
N PRO A 293 -10.61 -2.69 -7.47
CA PRO A 293 -10.39 -1.43 -6.77
C PRO A 293 -11.70 -0.85 -6.22
N SER A 294 -11.64 -0.10 -5.12
CA SER A 294 -12.82 0.57 -4.55
C SER A 294 -14.01 -0.35 -4.17
N PHE A 295 -13.78 -1.66 -3.96
CA PHE A 295 -14.84 -2.59 -3.55
C PHE A 295 -15.47 -2.21 -2.19
N PHE A 296 -14.67 -1.63 -1.29
CA PHE A 296 -15.12 -1.12 -0.01
C PHE A 296 -15.23 0.41 -0.09
N SER A 297 -16.29 0.93 -0.70
CA SER A 297 -16.64 2.33 -0.46
C SER A 297 -17.06 2.48 1.01
N THR A 298 -16.32 3.27 1.78
CA THR A 298 -16.92 3.90 2.95
C THR A 298 -18.11 4.68 2.42
N GLY A 299 -19.31 4.39 2.94
CA GLY A 299 -20.54 5.10 2.58
C GLY A 299 -20.27 6.60 2.53
N GLY A 300 -20.70 7.22 1.43
CA GLY A 300 -20.44 8.63 1.17
C GLY A 300 -20.97 9.51 2.29
N VAL A 301 -20.12 10.44 2.73
CA VAL A 301 -20.46 11.85 2.98
C VAL A 301 -19.26 12.68 2.56
#